data_AF-A0A9E5N064-F1
#
_entry.id   AF-A0A9E5N064-F1
#
_cell.length_a   1.000
_cell.length_b   1.000
_cell.length_c   1.000
_cell.angle_alpha   90.00
_cell.angle_beta   90.00
_cell.angle_gamma   90.00
#
_symmetry.space_group_name_H-M   'P 1'
#
loop_
_entity.id
_entity.type
_entity.pdbx_description
1 polymer ?
#
loop_
_entity_poly.entity_id
_entity_poly.type
_entity_poly.pdbx_seq_one_letter_code
_entity_poly.pdbx_strand_id
1 'polypeptide(L)' 'DLPGVYYNSAAVIDADGSYLGKFRKMHIPHCAPGFWEKFYFRPGNLGYPVFDTRCGKIGIYICYDRHFPE' A
#
# COMPACT_ATOMS: atom_id res chain seq x y z
N ASP A 1 3.59 8.67 21.56
CA ASP A 1 3.28 8.22 20.18
C ASP A 1 1.90 7.61 20.11
N LEU A 2 0.96 8.31 19.45
CA LEU A 2 -0.30 7.69 19.05
C LEU A 2 -0.02 6.92 17.76
N PRO A 3 -0.09 5.57 17.74
CA PRO A 3 0.02 4.85 16.49
C PRO A 3 -1.12 5.28 15.57
N GLY A 4 -0.80 5.58 14.31
CA GLY A 4 -1.80 5.91 13.29
C GLY A 4 -2.99 4.94 13.33
N VAL A 5 -4.19 5.40 12.99
CA VAL A 5 -5.42 4.58 13.04
C VAL A 5 -5.92 4.16 11.65
N TYR A 6 -5.40 4.80 10.59
CA TYR A 6 -5.81 4.58 9.20
C TYR A 6 -4.80 3.74 8.42
N TYR A 7 -5.08 3.48 7.15
CA TYR A 7 -4.16 2.79 6.24
C TYR A 7 -4.01 3.57 4.94
N ASN A 8 -2.76 3.77 4.49
CA ASN A 8 -2.47 4.21 3.14
C ASN A 8 -2.74 3.04 2.18
N SER A 9 -3.67 3.20 1.24
CA SER A 9 -4.24 2.09 0.47
C SER A 9 -4.31 2.40 -1.03
N ALA A 10 -4.06 1.39 -1.85
CA ALA A 10 -4.31 1.41 -3.30
C ALA A 10 -5.46 0.46 -3.62
N ALA A 11 -6.51 0.95 -4.29
CA ALA A 11 -7.60 0.14 -4.82
C ALA A 11 -7.30 -0.25 -6.26
N VAL A 12 -7.53 -1.52 -6.62
CA VAL A 12 -7.34 -2.01 -7.98
C VAL A 12 -8.71 -2.20 -8.62
N ILE A 13 -8.94 -1.49 -9.72
CA ILE A 13 -10.14 -1.56 -10.54
C ILE A 13 -9.69 -2.02 -11.93
N ASP A 14 -10.23 -3.12 -12.42
CA ASP A 14 -9.87 -3.65 -13.74
C ASP A 14 -10.54 -2.85 -14.86
N ALA A 15 -10.12 -3.10 -16.10
CA ALA A 15 -10.56 -2.38 -17.29
C ALA A 15 -12.06 -2.52 -17.60
N ASP A 16 -12.73 -3.53 -17.05
CA ASP A 16 -14.18 -3.72 -17.12
C ASP A 16 -14.95 -2.98 -15.99
N GLY A 17 -14.22 -2.32 -15.08
CA GLY A 17 -14.78 -1.66 -13.89
C GLY A 17 -14.87 -2.54 -12.65
N SER A 18 -14.46 -3.81 -12.71
CA SER A 18 -14.49 -4.74 -11.58
C SER A 18 -13.51 -4.32 -10.49
N TYR A 19 -13.97 -4.32 -9.22
CA TYR A 19 -13.09 -4.11 -8.07
C TYR A 19 -12.37 -5.41 -7.71
N LEU A 20 -11.05 -5.47 -7.95
CA LEU A 20 -10.24 -6.67 -7.71
C LEU A 20 -9.71 -6.77 -6.27
N GLY A 21 -9.72 -5.67 -5.53
CA GLY A 21 -9.26 -5.62 -4.15
C GLY A 21 -8.37 -4.42 -3.86
N LYS A 22 -7.58 -4.51 -2.78
CA LYS A 22 -6.70 -3.41 -2.37
C LYS A 22 -5.42 -3.91 -1.73
N PHE A 23 -4.38 -3.10 -1.89
CA PHE A 23 -3.13 -3.20 -1.15
C PHE A 23 -3.09 -2.11 -0.08
N ARG A 24 -2.50 -2.41 1.09
CA ARG A 24 -2.23 -1.43 2.15
C ARG A 24 -0.72 -1.33 2.32
N LYS A 25 -0.18 -0.10 2.24
CA LYS A 25 1.25 0.20 2.33
C LYS A 25 1.88 -0.52 3.52
N MET A 26 2.94 -1.29 3.27
CA MET A 26 3.56 -2.11 4.30
C MET A 26 4.55 -1.29 5.13
N HIS A 27 5.40 -0.52 4.46
CA HIS A 27 6.48 0.23 5.09
C HIS A 27 6.07 1.70 5.28
N ILE A 28 5.70 2.06 6.50
CA ILE A 28 5.28 3.43 6.84
C ILE A 28 6.52 4.27 7.21
N PRO A 29 6.90 5.29 6.40
CA PRO A 29 8.06 6.11 6.70
C PRO A 29 7.84 6.98 7.95
N HIS A 30 8.94 7.20 8.66
CA HIS A 30 9.02 8.16 9.76
C HIS A 30 10.42 8.79 9.75
N CYS A 31 10.68 9.64 8.77
CA CYS A 31 11.99 10.22 8.53
C CYS A 31 11.93 11.73 8.26
N ALA A 32 12.95 12.43 8.76
CA ALA A 32 13.17 13.84 8.49
C ALA A 32 13.55 14.08 7.01
N PRO A 33 13.22 15.24 6.43
CA PRO A 33 12.59 16.40 7.07
C PRO A 33 11.05 16.43 7.04
N GLY A 34 10.35 15.42 6.52
CA GLY A 34 8.90 15.58 6.29
C GLY A 34 8.03 14.33 6.14
N PHE A 35 8.57 13.12 6.27
CA PHE A 35 7.79 11.90 6.07
C PHE A 35 7.37 11.29 7.41
N TRP A 36 6.45 11.96 8.11
CA TRP A 36 5.96 11.56 9.44
C TRP A 36 4.71 10.68 9.38
N GLU A 37 4.67 9.71 8.46
CA GLU A 37 3.44 8.97 8.12
C GLU A 37 2.92 8.08 9.26
N LYS A 38 3.78 7.62 10.17
CA LYS A 38 3.36 6.78 11.33
C LYS A 38 2.37 7.45 12.29
N PHE A 39 2.24 8.79 12.25
CA PHE A 39 1.19 9.49 13.00
C PHE A 39 -0.21 9.26 12.42
N TYR A 40 -0.31 8.88 11.14
CA TYR A 40 -1.57 8.76 10.42
C TYR A 40 -1.91 7.30 10.09
N PHE A 41 -0.91 6.53 9.66
CA PHE A 41 -1.11 5.21 9.07
C PHE A 41 -0.48 4.07 9.87
N ARG A 42 -1.19 2.95 9.90
CA ARG A 42 -0.71 1.64 10.35
C ARG A 42 0.00 0.91 9.21
N PRO A 43 1.00 0.06 9.53
CA PRO A 43 1.51 -0.92 8.57
C PRO A 43 0.37 -1.76 7.99
N GLY A 44 0.47 -2.08 6.70
CA GLY A 44 -0.50 -2.91 6.00
C GLY A 44 -0.69 -4.27 6.65
N ASN A 45 -1.90 -4.82 6.51
CA ASN A 45 -2.33 -6.06 7.15
C ASN A 45 -3.01 -7.04 6.18
N LEU A 46 -2.81 -6.85 4.87
CA LEU A 46 -3.41 -7.67 3.81
C LEU A 46 -2.37 -8.49 3.03
N GLY A 47 -1.09 -8.46 3.45
CA GLY A 47 0.01 -9.09 2.72
C GLY A 47 0.31 -8.40 1.38
N TYR A 48 0.83 -9.18 0.44
CA TYR A 48 1.24 -8.75 -0.90
C TYR A 48 0.38 -9.42 -1.98
N PRO A 49 -0.88 -9.02 -2.14
CA PRO A 49 -1.76 -9.60 -3.14
C PRO A 49 -1.25 -9.29 -4.56
N VAL A 50 -1.36 -10.29 -5.44
CA VAL A 50 -1.18 -10.15 -6.88
C VAL A 50 -2.55 -10.11 -7.52
N PHE A 51 -2.81 -9.10 -8.33
CA PHE A 51 -4.11 -8.90 -8.97
C PHE A 51 -4.03 -9.37 -10.42
N ASP A 52 -4.98 -10.22 -10.82
CA ASP A 52 -5.13 -10.64 -12.21
C ASP A 52 -5.98 -9.59 -12.94
N THR A 53 -5.37 -8.84 -13.86
CA THR A 53 -6.04 -7.79 -14.63
C THR A 53 -6.12 -8.20 -16.10
N ARG A 54 -6.96 -7.52 -16.89
CA ARG A 54 -7.01 -7.74 -18.35
C ARG A 54 -5.64 -7.58 -19.04
N CYS A 55 -4.71 -6.82 -18.46
CA CYS A 55 -3.38 -6.59 -19.01
C CYS A 55 -2.30 -7.53 -18.45
N GLY A 56 -2.66 -8.46 -17.57
CA GLY A 56 -1.75 -9.40 -16.90
C GLY A 56 -1.75 -9.25 -15.38
N LYS A 57 -0.93 -10.09 -14.72
CA LYS A 57 -0.79 -10.10 -13.26
C LYS A 57 0.08 -8.94 -12.80
N ILE A 58 -0.44 -8.13 -11.88
CA ILE A 58 0.27 -6.97 -11.32
C ILE A 58 0.42 -7.09 -9.80
N GLY A 59 1.58 -6.67 -9.30
CA GLY A 59 1.80 -6.38 -7.89
C GLY A 59 1.78 -4.87 -7.64
N ILE A 60 1.46 -4.46 -6.41
CA ILE A 60 1.42 -3.05 -6.02
C ILE A 60 2.36 -2.85 -4.83
N TYR A 61 3.18 -1.81 -4.89
CA TYR A 61 3.89 -1.26 -3.74
C TYR A 61 3.67 0.25 -3.71
N ILE A 62 3.74 0.88 -2.53
CA ILE A 62 3.45 2.30 -2.36
C ILE A 62 4.66 3.03 -1.79
N CYS A 63 5.22 3.97 -2.58
CA CYS A 63 6.19 4.96 -2.12
C CYS A 63 7.41 4.33 -1.40
N TYR A 64 7.42 4.34 -0.07
CA TYR A 64 8.54 3.90 0.76
C TYR A 64 8.80 2.40 0.67
N ASP A 65 7.79 1.62 0.28
CA ASP A 65 7.95 0.18 -0.03
C ASP A 65 9.06 -0.07 -1.07
N ARG A 66 9.38 0.89 -1.95
CA ARG A 66 10.44 0.78 -2.96
C ARG A 66 11.85 0.50 -2.41
N HIS A 67 12.08 0.72 -1.12
CA HIS A 67 13.38 0.58 -0.47
C HIS A 67 13.61 -0.82 0.13
N PHE A 68 12.61 -1.70 0.03
CA PHE A 68 12.55 -3.00 0.69
C PHE A 68 12.47 -4.09 -0.39
N PRO A 69 13.53 -4.90 -0.60
CA PRO A 69 13.55 -5.94 -1.62
C PRO A 69 12.67 -7.17 -1.34
N GLU A 70 12.18 -7.34 -0.12
CA GLU A 70 11.35 -8.48 0.34
C GLU A 70 9.99 -8.57 -0.36
#